data_AF-A0A1I9WA06-F1
#
_entry.id   AF-A0A1I9WA06-F1
#
_cell.length_a   1.000
_cell.length_b   1.000
_cell.length_c   1.000
_cell.angle_alpha   90.00
_cell.angle_beta   90.00
_cell.angle_gamma   90.00
#
_symmetry.space_group_name_H-M   'P 1'
#
loop_
_entity.id
_entity.type
_entity.pdbx_description
1 polymer ?
#
loop_
_entity_poly.entity_id
_entity_poly.type
_entity_poly.pdbx_seq_one_letter_code
_entity_poly.pdbx_strand_id
1 'polypeptide(L)'
;EEYSRDPRNTAKKAEAYLRGTGFADTAYFGPEAEFYIFDDVRYDYNPYGSLHAVDSIEAAWNTARKEEGGNLGYKPRFKGGYFPVPPTDHFTDLR
;
A
#
# COMPACT_ATOMS: atom_id res chain seq x y z
N GLU A 1 22.01 -5.77 28.78
CA GLU A 1 22.25 -5.87 27.33
C GLU A 1 21.06 -5.34 26.56
N GLU A 2 21.26 -4.83 25.35
CA GLU A 2 20.14 -4.54 24.44
C GLU A 2 19.52 -5.86 23.93
N TYR A 3 18.19 -5.89 23.77
CA TYR A 3 17.47 -7.10 23.39
C TYR A 3 17.86 -7.58 21.99
N SER A 4 18.27 -8.84 21.86
CA SER A 4 18.82 -9.39 20.61
C SER A 4 17.81 -9.51 19.47
N ARG A 5 16.50 -9.49 19.77
CA ARG A 5 15.40 -9.60 18.79
C ARG A 5 14.66 -8.29 18.57
N ASP A 6 15.13 -7.17 19.11
CA ASP A 6 14.61 -5.85 18.78
C ASP A 6 15.12 -5.43 17.38
N PRO A 7 14.25 -5.25 16.36
CA PRO A 7 14.67 -4.82 15.04
C PRO A 7 15.42 -3.48 15.05
N ARG A 8 15.09 -2.59 15.99
CA ARG A 8 15.76 -1.29 16.14
C ARG A 8 17.19 -1.47 16.64
N ASN A 9 17.46 -2.47 17.47
CA ASN A 9 18.82 -2.83 17.89
C ASN A 9 19.63 -3.37 16.71
N THR A 10 19.03 -4.23 15.88
CA THR A 10 19.69 -4.69 14.65
C THR A 10 20.10 -3.53 13.74
N ALA A 11 19.23 -2.52 13.58
CA ALA A 11 19.55 -1.32 12.82
C ALA A 11 20.73 -0.53 13.42
N LYS A 12 20.74 -0.28 14.74
CA LYS A 12 21.87 0.38 15.42
C LYS A 12 23.19 -0.37 15.26
N LYS A 13 23.14 -1.71 15.34
CA LYS A 13 24.32 -2.56 15.13
C LYS A 13 24.85 -2.46 13.71
N ALA A 14 23.97 -2.36 12.71
CA ALA A 14 24.38 -2.14 11.32
C ALA A 14 25.08 -0.79 11.13
N GLU A 15 24.56 0.29 11.73
CA GLU A 15 25.22 1.61 11.72
C GLU A 15 26.58 1.58 12.42
N ALA A 16 26.66 0.97 13.62
CA ALA A 16 27.90 0.84 14.36
C ALA A 16 28.94 -0.01 13.61
N TYR A 17 28.48 -1.08 12.94
CA TYR A 17 29.31 -1.92 12.10
C TYR A 17 29.89 -1.12 10.92
N LEU A 18 29.04 -0.38 10.18
CA LEU A 18 29.48 0.46 9.06
C LEU A 18 30.59 1.44 9.49
N ARG A 19 30.37 2.18 10.58
CA ARG A 19 31.38 3.09 11.14
C ARG A 19 32.67 2.35 11.51
N GLY A 20 32.55 1.15 12.11
CA GLY A 20 33.69 0.31 12.48
C GLY A 20 34.50 -0.23 11.30
N THR A 21 33.92 -0.30 10.10
CA THR A 21 34.66 -0.70 8.88
C THR A 21 35.59 0.39 8.34
N GLY A 22 35.35 1.67 8.67
CA GLY A 22 36.09 2.81 8.14
C GLY A 22 35.75 3.21 6.70
N PHE A 23 34.80 2.54 6.03
CA PHE A 23 34.41 2.89 4.65
C PHE A 23 33.50 4.12 4.57
N ALA A 24 32.58 4.27 5.52
CA ALA A 24 31.65 5.39 5.60
C ALA A 24 31.20 5.59 7.05
N ASP A 25 30.65 6.76 7.36
CA ASP A 25 30.09 7.08 8.67
C ASP A 25 28.55 7.02 8.72
N THR A 26 27.90 7.13 7.56
CA THR A 26 26.45 7.33 7.43
C THR A 26 25.95 6.65 6.17
N ALA A 27 24.81 5.95 6.27
CA ALA A 27 24.09 5.40 5.13
C ALA A 27 22.69 6.04 5.09
N TYR A 28 22.39 6.80 4.02
CA TYR A 28 21.09 7.40 3.82
C TYR A 28 20.17 6.44 3.04
N PHE A 29 18.93 6.32 3.48
CA PHE A 29 17.89 5.50 2.82
C PHE A 29 16.71 6.39 2.46
N GLY A 30 16.27 6.35 1.19
CA GLY A 30 15.08 7.03 0.68
C GLY A 30 14.04 6.02 0.22
N PRO A 31 13.18 5.49 1.11
CA PRO A 31 12.17 4.50 0.73
C PRO A 31 10.95 5.15 0.08
N GLU A 32 10.44 4.54 -0.99
CA GLU A 32 9.18 4.88 -1.65
C GLU A 32 8.20 3.73 -1.46
N ALA A 33 7.38 3.81 -0.42
CA ALA A 33 6.41 2.76 -0.08
C ALA A 33 5.06 3.03 -0.76
N GLU A 34 4.84 2.40 -1.91
CA GLU A 34 3.52 2.40 -2.57
C GLU A 34 2.46 1.73 -1.68
N PHE A 35 1.21 2.17 -1.82
CA PHE A 35 0.07 1.63 -1.09
C PHE A 35 -1.22 1.71 -1.91
N TYR A 36 -2.26 1.03 -1.44
CA TYR A 36 -3.61 1.08 -1.99
C TYR A 36 -4.57 1.79 -1.03
N ILE A 37 -5.57 2.49 -1.59
CA ILE A 37 -6.71 3.02 -0.85
C ILE A 37 -7.94 2.20 -1.26
N PHE A 38 -8.50 1.46 -0.31
CA PHE A 38 -9.70 0.64 -0.50
C PHE A 38 -10.83 1.17 0.39
N ASP A 39 -12.06 0.96 -0.05
CA ASP A 39 -13.28 1.32 0.70
C ASP A 39 -13.76 0.16 1.58
N ASP A 40 -13.50 -1.09 1.18
CA ASP A 40 -13.96 -2.30 1.88
C ASP A 40 -12.90 -3.40 1.85
N VAL A 41 -12.82 -4.15 2.95
CA VAL A 41 -12.03 -5.38 3.05
C VAL A 41 -12.81 -6.42 3.85
N ARG A 42 -13.04 -7.58 3.24
CA ARG A 42 -13.75 -8.72 3.84
C ARG A 42 -12.92 -9.97 3.71
N TYR A 43 -12.80 -10.75 4.77
CA TYR A 43 -12.09 -12.01 4.77
C TYR A 43 -12.72 -12.99 5.75
N ASP A 44 -12.69 -14.28 5.43
CA ASP A 44 -13.11 -15.37 6.31
C ASP A 44 -12.35 -16.64 5.92
N TYR A 45 -11.99 -17.44 6.93
CA TYR A 45 -11.28 -18.70 6.76
C TYR A 45 -11.79 -19.68 7.81
N ASN A 46 -12.56 -20.68 7.37
CA ASN A 46 -13.22 -21.65 8.22
C ASN A 46 -13.11 -23.08 7.63
N PRO A 47 -13.47 -24.14 8.37
CA PRO A 47 -13.26 -25.52 7.91
C PRO A 47 -13.96 -25.93 6.62
N TYR A 48 -14.93 -25.16 6.13
CA TYR A 48 -15.73 -25.46 4.94
C TYR A 48 -15.61 -24.38 3.86
N GLY A 49 -14.79 -23.35 4.05
CA GLY A 49 -14.64 -22.28 3.07
C GLY A 49 -13.59 -21.23 3.44
N SER A 50 -13.14 -20.50 2.43
CA SER A 50 -12.32 -19.32 2.61
C SER A 50 -12.67 -18.25 1.59
N LEU A 51 -12.57 -16.99 1.99
CA LEU A 51 -12.72 -15.83 1.13
C LEU A 51 -11.80 -14.70 1.57
N HIS A 52 -11.38 -13.91 0.60
CA HIS A 52 -10.89 -12.56 0.81
C HIS A 52 -11.43 -11.71 -0.35
N ALA A 53 -11.82 -10.48 -0.04
CA ALA A 53 -12.32 -9.52 -1.00
C ALA A 53 -11.87 -8.13 -0.56
N VAL A 54 -11.41 -7.34 -1.52
CA VAL A 54 -11.19 -5.91 -1.36
C VAL A 54 -12.07 -5.20 -2.38
N ASP A 55 -12.53 -4.01 -2.05
CA ASP A 55 -13.29 -3.19 -2.99
C ASP A 55 -12.91 -1.72 -2.89
N SER A 56 -13.09 -1.01 -4.00
CA SER A 56 -12.92 0.44 -4.10
C SER A 56 -13.87 1.02 -5.14
N ILE A 57 -14.29 2.26 -4.94
CA ILE A 57 -15.14 3.02 -5.86
C ILE A 57 -14.52 3.10 -7.26
N GLU A 58 -13.20 3.22 -7.34
CA GLU A 58 -12.45 3.31 -8.60
C GLU A 58 -12.15 1.94 -9.24
N ALA A 59 -12.48 0.83 -8.57
CA ALA A 59 -12.01 -0.48 -8.99
C ALA A 59 -12.56 -0.90 -10.37
N ALA A 60 -11.67 -1.41 -11.23
CA ALA A 60 -11.97 -1.78 -12.61
C ALA A 60 -13.11 -2.81 -12.74
N TRP A 61 -13.28 -3.69 -11.74
CA TRP A 61 -14.35 -4.69 -11.72
C TRP A 61 -15.74 -4.10 -11.45
N ASN A 62 -15.85 -2.85 -11.01
CA ASN A 62 -17.11 -2.19 -10.70
C ASN A 62 -17.72 -1.43 -11.89
N THR A 63 -17.17 -1.55 -13.09
CA THR A 63 -17.65 -0.77 -14.27
C THR A 63 -19.13 -0.96 -14.60
N ALA A 64 -19.73 -2.08 -14.20
CA ALA A 64 -21.16 -2.36 -14.35
C ALA A 64 -21.92 -2.45 -13.00
N ARG A 65 -21.27 -2.11 -11.88
CA ARG A 65 -21.89 -2.16 -10.54
C ARG A 65 -23.05 -1.17 -10.49
N LYS A 66 -24.19 -1.61 -9.94
CA LYS A 66 -25.32 -0.73 -9.62
C LYS A 66 -25.00 0.02 -8.34
N GLU A 67 -25.00 1.34 -8.41
CA GLU A 67 -24.63 2.24 -7.31
C GLU A 67 -25.81 3.15 -6.98
N GLU A 68 -25.96 3.52 -5.70
CA GLU A 68 -26.92 4.54 -5.30
C GLU A 68 -26.53 5.87 -5.93
N GLY A 69 -27.47 6.56 -6.60
CA GLY A 69 -27.17 7.76 -7.39
C GLY A 69 -26.62 7.47 -8.81
N GLY A 70 -26.36 6.20 -9.15
CA GLY A 70 -25.88 5.77 -10.47
C GLY A 70 -24.37 5.64 -10.57
N ASN A 71 -23.91 4.80 -11.49
CA ASN A 71 -22.49 4.58 -11.73
C ASN A 71 -21.94 5.66 -12.66
N LEU A 72 -21.10 6.56 -12.14
CA LEU A 72 -20.56 7.71 -12.88
C LEU A 72 -19.42 7.35 -13.85
N GLY A 73 -19.04 6.07 -13.92
CA GLY A 73 -17.92 5.63 -14.76
C GLY A 73 -16.56 5.97 -14.14
N TYR A 74 -15.62 6.42 -14.97
CA TYR A 74 -14.27 6.85 -14.58
C TYR A 74 -13.43 5.86 -13.76
N LYS A 75 -13.79 4.57 -13.78
CA LYS A 75 -13.04 3.52 -13.10
C LYS A 75 -11.77 3.20 -13.90
N PRO A 76 -10.55 3.52 -13.42
CA PRO A 76 -9.32 3.22 -14.12
C PRO A 76 -9.22 1.73 -14.44
N ARG A 77 -8.71 1.41 -15.64
CA ARG A 77 -8.44 0.03 -16.03
C ARG A 77 -7.27 -0.52 -15.21
N PHE A 78 -7.15 -1.84 -15.17
CA PHE A 78 -5.93 -2.47 -14.65
C PHE A 78 -4.68 -1.86 -15.30
N LYS A 79 -3.71 -1.48 -14.47
CA LYS A 79 -2.47 -0.78 -14.87
C LYS A 79 -2.71 0.60 -15.52
N GLY A 80 -3.88 1.21 -15.31
CA GLY A 80 -4.26 2.51 -15.88
C GLY A 80 -4.30 3.66 -14.87
N GLY A 81 -3.99 3.42 -13.60
CA GLY A 81 -4.05 4.41 -12.52
C GLY A 81 -2.80 5.30 -12.39
N TYR A 82 -1.82 5.16 -13.29
CA TYR A 82 -0.60 5.98 -13.24
C TYR A 82 -0.88 7.39 -13.76
N PHE A 83 -1.36 8.22 -12.83
CA PHE A 83 -1.57 9.66 -12.91
C PHE A 83 -2.54 10.19 -13.99
N PRO A 84 -3.72 9.59 -14.21
CA PRO A 84 -4.78 10.29 -14.94
C PRO A 84 -5.30 11.49 -14.14
N VAL A 85 -5.91 12.46 -14.81
CA VAL A 85 -6.54 13.60 -14.12
C VAL A 85 -7.92 13.23 -13.56
N PRO A 86 -8.43 13.98 -12.57
CA PRO A 86 -9.83 13.90 -12.17
C PRO A 86 -10.76 14.10 -13.39
N PRO A 87 -11.91 13.39 -13.44
CA PRO A 87 -12.49 12.58 -12.37
C PRO A 87 -12.05 11.10 -12.39
N THR A 88 -11.02 10.73 -13.18
CA THR A 88 -10.50 9.33 -13.16
C THR A 88 -9.70 9.05 -11.90
N ASP A 89 -8.88 10.01 -11.48
CA ASP A 89 -8.28 9.99 -10.14
C ASP A 89 -9.35 10.43 -9.12
N HIS A 90 -9.79 9.48 -8.29
CA HIS A 90 -10.81 9.68 -7.26
C HIS A 90 -10.22 10.20 -5.94
N PHE A 91 -8.90 10.22 -5.79
CA PHE A 91 -8.21 10.47 -4.52
C PHE A 91 -7.35 11.74 -4.53
N THR A 92 -7.48 12.59 -5.57
CA THR A 92 -6.75 13.85 -5.67
C THR A 92 -6.94 14.78 -4.47
N ASP A 93 -8.08 14.76 -3.79
CA ASP A 93 -8.33 15.60 -2.61
C ASP A 93 -7.89 14.95 -1.28
N LEU A 94 -7.58 13.64 -1.27
CA LEU A 94 -7.11 12.91 -0.09
C LEU A 94 -5.60 13.07 0.14
N ARG A 95 -4.85 13.38 -0.93
CA ARG A 95 -3.39 13.59 -0.92
C ARG A 95 -2.98 14.96 -0.41
#